data_AF-A0AAU5S493-F1
#
_entry.id   AF-A0AAU5S493-F1
#
_cell.length_a   1.000
_cell.length_b   1.000
_cell.length_c   1.000
_cell.angle_alpha   90.00
_cell.angle_beta   90.00
_cell.angle_gamma   90.00
#
_symmetry.space_group_name_H-M   'P 1'
#
loop_
_entity.id
_entity.type
_entity.pdbx_description
1 polymer ?
#
loop_
_entity_poly.entity_id
_entity_poly.type
_entity_poly.pdbx_seq_one_letter_code
_entity_poly.pdbx_strand_id
1 'polypeptide(L)'
;MTYASAAADGKSRTAVLTQGGRKTTVAPRQKVTLGGGVYVVAQICTYRVVLTAPGKNLTEQEKDMAKWPSIDNGRWTLRWHVPDTGPDMSVVADNFAESPPSCSIGVASKGQYLASYRDLLVGDTVEIDDRRWQVASIDAGNMDVAIDSPDFAPGRVRLRELGGA
;
A
#
# COMPACT_ATOMS: atom_id res chain seq x y z
N MET A 1 17.30 13.58 -2.51
CA MET A 1 16.33 13.46 -1.41
C MET A 1 16.30 11.99 -1.00
N THR A 2 16.17 11.68 0.28
CA THR A 2 16.10 10.30 0.77
C THR A 2 14.83 10.08 1.57
N TYR A 3 14.26 8.88 1.47
CA TYR A 3 13.15 8.46 2.32
C TYR A 3 13.68 8.20 3.74
N ALA A 4 13.04 8.77 4.75
CA ALA A 4 13.42 8.56 6.15
C ALA A 4 12.43 7.64 6.87
N SER A 5 11.13 7.91 6.76
CA SER A 5 10.08 7.11 7.38
C SER A 5 8.71 7.41 6.75
N ALA A 6 7.70 6.60 7.08
CA ALA A 6 6.30 6.92 6.85
C ALA A 6 5.46 6.54 8.07
N ALA A 7 4.31 7.21 8.20
CA ALA A 7 3.30 6.96 9.22
C ALA A 7 1.91 6.93 8.57
N ALA A 8 0.97 6.23 9.19
CA ALA A 8 -0.44 6.25 8.81
C ALA A 8 -1.31 6.39 10.06
N ASP A 9 -2.37 7.18 9.97
CA ASP A 9 -3.34 7.41 11.06
C ASP A 9 -4.68 6.68 10.82
N GLY A 10 -4.71 5.84 9.80
CA GLY A 10 -5.88 5.11 9.34
C GLY A 10 -6.90 5.88 8.52
N LYS A 11 -6.58 7.12 8.12
CA LYS A 11 -7.32 7.89 7.09
C LYS A 11 -6.40 8.45 6.02
N SER A 12 -5.16 8.72 6.39
CA SER A 12 -4.13 9.28 5.55
C SER A 12 -2.78 8.65 5.87
N ARG A 13 -1.89 8.62 4.88
CA ARG A 13 -0.49 8.24 5.05
C ARG A 13 0.36 9.48 4.91
N THR A 14 1.42 9.61 5.68
CA THR A 14 2.44 10.64 5.51
C THR A 14 3.81 10.01 5.44
N ALA A 15 4.76 10.69 4.81
CA ALA A 15 6.15 10.28 4.74
C ALA A 15 7.07 11.43 5.14
N VAL A 16 8.16 11.11 5.81
CA VAL A 16 9.25 12.04 6.08
C VAL A 16 10.32 11.84 5.03
N LEU A 17 10.59 12.90 4.27
CA LEU A 17 11.64 12.95 3.26
C LEU A 17 12.76 13.87 3.72
N THR A 18 14.01 13.51 3.43
CA THR A 18 15.20 14.30 3.78
C THR A 18 15.89 14.88 2.54
N GLN A 19 16.16 16.18 2.53
CA GLN A 19 16.88 16.87 1.45
C GLN A 19 17.85 17.88 2.05
N GLY A 20 19.15 17.74 1.77
CA GLY A 20 20.18 18.64 2.30
C GLY A 20 20.18 18.72 3.84
N GLY A 21 19.89 17.60 4.52
CA GLY A 21 19.75 17.54 5.99
C GLY A 21 18.40 18.01 6.53
N ARG A 22 17.55 18.66 5.73
CA ARG A 22 16.20 19.09 6.15
C ARG A 22 15.19 17.96 5.99
N LYS A 23 14.42 17.69 7.05
CA LYS A 23 13.28 16.75 7.02
C LYS A 23 11.98 17.49 6.70
N THR A 24 11.18 16.91 5.81
CA THR A 24 9.86 17.42 5.43
C THR A 24 8.85 16.30 5.45
N THR A 25 7.74 16.50 6.16
CA THR A 25 6.59 15.59 6.11
C THR A 25 5.75 15.89 4.88
N VAL A 26 5.39 14.85 4.14
CA VAL A 26 4.58 14.93 2.92
C VAL A 26 3.38 13.99 3.01
N ALA A 27 2.25 14.42 2.47
CA ALA A 27 1.02 13.61 2.32
C ALA A 27 0.75 13.34 0.82
N PRO A 28 -0.08 12.34 0.47
CA PRO A 28 -0.58 12.19 -0.89
C PRO A 28 -1.22 13.49 -1.38
N ARG A 29 -1.12 13.72 -2.70
CA ARG A 29 -1.56 14.93 -3.40
C ARG A 29 -0.83 16.22 -3.01
N GLN A 30 0.06 16.20 -2.02
CA GLN A 30 0.88 17.36 -1.67
C GLN A 30 1.86 17.68 -2.79
N LYS A 31 2.02 18.97 -3.10
CA LYS A 31 3.07 19.45 -4.01
C LYS A 31 4.41 19.51 -3.27
N VAL A 32 5.46 19.05 -3.93
CA VAL A 32 6.83 19.08 -3.40
C VAL A 32 7.79 19.62 -4.47
N THR A 33 8.77 20.42 -4.07
CA THR A 33 9.77 20.98 -4.97
C THR A 33 11.10 20.27 -4.77
N LEU A 34 11.63 19.64 -5.82
CA LEU A 34 12.86 18.88 -5.80
C LEU A 34 13.75 19.27 -6.97
N GLY A 35 15.00 19.66 -6.68
CA GLY A 35 15.96 20.03 -7.72
C GLY A 35 15.47 21.13 -8.67
N GLY A 36 14.58 22.02 -8.21
CA GLY A 36 13.96 23.07 -9.04
C GLY A 36 12.68 22.65 -9.78
N GLY A 37 12.34 21.36 -9.81
CA GLY A 37 11.09 20.85 -10.39
C GLY A 37 9.96 20.77 -9.34
N VAL A 38 8.71 20.94 -9.78
CA VAL A 38 7.51 20.76 -8.94
C VAL A 38 6.87 19.41 -9.26
N TYR A 39 6.62 18.62 -8.22
CA TYR A 39 6.00 17.31 -8.30
C TYR A 39 4.81 17.23 -7.36
N VAL A 40 3.96 16.22 -7.56
CA VAL A 40 2.86 15.86 -6.66
C VAL A 40 3.14 14.48 -6.08
N VAL A 41 2.92 14.30 -4.78
CA VAL A 41 2.99 13.00 -4.14
C VAL A 41 1.84 12.14 -4.64
N ALA A 42 2.14 11.17 -5.49
CA ALA A 42 1.14 10.29 -6.09
C ALA A 42 0.79 9.10 -5.20
N GLN A 43 1.77 8.59 -4.46
CA GLN A 43 1.61 7.43 -3.57
C GLN A 43 2.67 7.44 -2.46
N ILE A 44 2.30 6.99 -1.28
CA ILE A 44 3.24 6.70 -0.18
C ILE A 44 3.20 5.21 0.12
N CYS A 45 4.33 4.53 -0.05
CA CYS A 45 4.52 3.11 0.26
C CYS A 45 5.18 2.94 1.64
N THR A 46 5.54 1.71 2.01
CA THR A 46 6.32 1.40 3.22
C THR A 46 7.77 1.89 3.17
N TYR A 47 8.40 1.98 2.00
CA TYR A 47 9.82 2.36 1.84
C TYR A 47 10.08 3.40 0.75
N ARG A 48 9.05 3.86 0.03
CA ARG A 48 9.21 4.85 -1.05
C ARG A 48 8.03 5.81 -1.11
N VAL A 49 8.28 6.98 -1.67
CA VAL A 49 7.26 7.94 -2.08
C VAL A 49 7.30 8.03 -3.61
N VAL A 50 6.17 7.79 -4.25
CA VAL A 50 6.02 7.96 -5.70
C VAL A 50 5.60 9.39 -5.96
N LEU A 51 6.34 10.07 -6.82
CA LEU A 51 6.08 11.43 -7.24
C LEU A 51 5.62 11.42 -8.71
N THR A 52 4.76 12.36 -9.08
CA THR A 52 4.36 12.54 -10.46
C THR A 52 4.38 14.02 -10.85
N ALA A 53 4.47 14.29 -12.15
CA ALA A 53 4.36 15.65 -12.67
C ALA A 53 2.93 16.19 -12.43
N PRO A 54 2.76 17.51 -12.21
CA PRO A 54 1.44 18.11 -12.13
C PRO A 54 0.58 17.76 -13.35
N GLY A 55 -0.69 17.39 -13.12
CA GLY A 55 -1.64 17.06 -14.19
C GLY A 55 -1.60 15.61 -14.68
N LYS A 56 -0.72 14.75 -14.14
CA LYS A 56 -0.80 13.29 -14.31
C LYS A 56 -1.80 12.67 -13.34
N ASN A 57 -2.45 11.58 -13.75
CA ASN A 57 -3.42 10.86 -12.91
C ASN A 57 -2.76 10.38 -11.62
N LEU A 58 -3.23 10.91 -10.49
CA LEU A 58 -2.79 10.51 -9.16
C LEU A 58 -3.39 9.13 -8.84
N THR A 59 -2.63 8.29 -8.15
CA THR A 59 -3.18 7.01 -7.69
C THR A 59 -4.28 7.29 -6.65
N GLU A 60 -5.40 6.55 -6.68
CA GLU A 60 -6.56 6.76 -5.81
C GLU A 60 -6.33 6.35 -4.34
N GLN A 61 -5.09 6.36 -3.85
CA GLN A 61 -4.71 5.85 -2.52
C GLN A 61 -5.59 6.38 -1.38
N GLU A 62 -6.05 7.63 -1.44
CA GLU A 62 -6.83 8.24 -0.35
C GLU A 62 -8.32 7.93 -0.37
N LYS A 63 -8.93 7.62 -1.54
CA LYS A 63 -10.39 7.41 -1.60
C LYS A 63 -10.80 6.16 -0.83
N ASP A 64 -9.92 5.16 -0.79
CA ASP A 64 -10.24 3.85 -0.26
C ASP A 64 -9.85 3.70 1.22
N MET A 65 -8.98 4.56 1.75
CA MET A 65 -8.45 4.49 3.13
C MET A 65 -9.36 5.12 4.20
N ALA A 66 -10.55 5.62 3.85
CA ALA A 66 -11.45 6.27 4.83
C ALA A 66 -12.14 5.28 5.78
N LYS A 67 -12.13 3.99 5.45
CA LYS A 67 -12.72 2.89 6.24
C LYS A 67 -11.71 1.75 6.32
N TRP A 68 -11.61 1.15 7.50
CA TRP A 68 -10.74 0.00 7.73
C TRP A 68 -11.57 -1.21 8.20
N PRO A 69 -11.38 -2.40 7.59
CA PRO A 69 -10.70 -2.60 6.31
C PRO A 69 -11.37 -1.83 5.17
N SER A 70 -10.59 -1.47 4.15
CA SER A 70 -11.07 -0.74 2.96
C SER A 70 -11.90 -1.65 2.03
N ILE A 71 -13.12 -1.99 2.49
CA ILE A 71 -14.04 -2.85 1.76
C ILE A 71 -14.81 -2.05 0.71
N ASP A 72 -14.69 -2.47 -0.55
CA ASP A 72 -15.59 -2.08 -1.64
C ASP A 72 -16.26 -3.33 -2.22
N ASN A 73 -17.58 -3.29 -2.39
CA ASN A 73 -18.37 -4.40 -2.93
C ASN A 73 -18.08 -5.77 -2.25
N GLY A 74 -17.93 -5.77 -0.92
CA GLY A 74 -17.64 -6.97 -0.12
C GLY A 74 -16.23 -7.54 -0.29
N ARG A 75 -15.32 -6.79 -0.92
CA ARG A 75 -13.92 -7.18 -1.12
C ARG A 75 -12.99 -6.16 -0.49
N TRP A 76 -12.04 -6.65 0.27
CA TRP A 76 -10.93 -5.85 0.76
C TRP A 76 -9.77 -5.95 -0.24
N THR A 77 -9.36 -4.83 -0.84
CA THR A 77 -8.28 -4.80 -1.83
C THR A 77 -7.00 -4.25 -1.21
N LEU A 78 -5.98 -5.11 -1.09
CA LEU A 78 -4.64 -4.68 -0.71
C LEU A 78 -3.80 -4.43 -1.95
N ARG A 79 -2.96 -3.40 -1.90
CA ARG A 79 -2.05 -3.02 -3.00
C ARG A 79 -0.60 -3.21 -2.55
N TRP A 80 0.25 -3.61 -3.50
CA TRP A 80 1.67 -3.82 -3.25
C TRP A 80 2.31 -2.65 -2.51
N HIS A 81 2.86 -2.96 -1.32
CA HIS A 81 3.56 -2.05 -0.42
C HIS A 81 2.79 -0.78 -0.02
N VAL A 82 1.46 -0.80 -0.14
CA VAL A 82 0.57 0.20 0.43
C VAL A 82 -0.14 -0.42 1.62
N PRO A 83 0.26 -0.06 2.85
CA PRO A 83 -0.43 -0.57 4.02
C PRO A 83 -1.82 0.03 4.12
N ASP A 84 -2.82 -0.83 4.27
CA ASP A 84 -4.13 -0.45 4.73
C ASP A 84 -4.12 -0.44 6.26
N THR A 85 -4.30 0.74 6.85
CA THR A 85 -4.09 0.97 8.27
C THR A 85 -5.40 1.40 8.90
N GLY A 86 -5.73 0.82 10.05
CA GLY A 86 -6.82 1.22 10.92
C GLY A 86 -6.28 1.85 12.20
N PRO A 87 -7.14 2.08 13.20
CA PRO A 87 -6.72 2.66 14.48
C PRO A 87 -5.65 1.85 15.23
N ASP A 88 -5.77 0.51 15.20
CA ASP A 88 -4.90 -0.38 15.98
C ASP A 88 -4.03 -1.30 15.13
N MET A 89 -4.40 -1.57 13.87
CA MET A 89 -3.72 -2.54 13.01
C MET A 89 -3.33 -1.97 11.64
N SER A 90 -2.32 -2.55 11.01
CA SER A 90 -1.86 -2.22 9.66
C SER A 90 -1.61 -3.51 8.89
N VAL A 91 -2.14 -3.59 7.67
CA VAL A 91 -2.02 -4.75 6.80
C VAL A 91 -1.38 -4.33 5.49
N VAL A 92 -0.34 -5.04 5.06
CA VAL A 92 0.38 -4.74 3.82
C VAL A 92 0.54 -6.00 2.98
N ALA A 93 0.31 -5.88 1.68
CA ALA A 93 0.62 -6.94 0.73
C ALA A 93 1.98 -6.68 0.07
N ASP A 94 2.79 -7.72 -0.06
CA ASP A 94 4.11 -7.70 -0.70
C ASP A 94 4.39 -8.98 -1.49
N ASN A 95 5.61 -9.08 -2.06
CA ASN A 95 6.14 -10.28 -2.72
C ASN A 95 5.17 -10.94 -3.73
N PHE A 96 4.65 -10.17 -4.68
CA PHE A 96 3.79 -10.72 -5.73
C PHE A 96 4.60 -11.48 -6.78
N ALA A 97 4.08 -12.63 -7.23
CA ALA A 97 4.63 -13.42 -8.32
C ALA A 97 3.55 -13.76 -9.36
N GLU A 98 3.95 -14.00 -10.61
CA GLU A 98 3.03 -14.25 -11.74
C GLU A 98 2.70 -15.74 -11.96
N SER A 99 3.60 -16.67 -11.63
CA SER A 99 3.46 -18.08 -12.00
C SER A 99 3.94 -19.05 -10.90
N PRO A 100 3.00 -19.64 -10.13
CA PRO A 100 1.59 -19.28 -10.07
C PRO A 100 1.40 -17.86 -9.48
N PRO A 101 0.25 -17.19 -9.72
CA PRO A 101 -0.07 -15.95 -9.04
C PRO A 101 -0.06 -16.14 -7.52
N SER A 102 0.88 -15.48 -6.84
CA SER A 102 1.02 -15.54 -5.38
C SER A 102 1.35 -14.18 -4.80
N CYS A 103 1.15 -14.02 -3.49
CA CYS A 103 1.57 -12.83 -2.76
C CYS A 103 1.85 -13.17 -1.29
N SER A 104 2.35 -12.20 -0.54
CA SER A 104 2.46 -12.28 0.91
C SER A 104 1.68 -11.14 1.57
N ILE A 105 1.14 -11.38 2.77
CA ILE A 105 0.42 -10.40 3.58
C ILE A 105 1.07 -10.33 4.96
N GLY A 106 1.51 -9.14 5.35
CA GLY A 106 1.99 -8.84 6.69
C GLY A 106 0.95 -8.08 7.50
N VAL A 107 0.81 -8.43 8.78
CA VAL A 107 -0.09 -7.77 9.75
C VAL A 107 0.73 -7.25 10.92
N ALA A 108 0.50 -6.00 11.29
CA ALA A 108 1.14 -5.35 12.44
C ALA A 108 0.10 -4.60 13.29
N SER A 109 0.39 -4.40 14.57
CA SER A 109 -0.40 -3.56 15.47
C SER A 109 0.53 -2.72 16.35
N LYS A 110 0.24 -1.42 16.49
CA LYS A 110 1.01 -0.50 17.35
C LYS A 110 2.54 -0.57 17.14
N GLY A 111 2.97 -0.78 15.89
CA GLY A 111 4.38 -0.91 15.51
C GLY A 111 5.01 -2.29 15.75
N GLN A 112 4.26 -3.23 16.33
CA GLN A 112 4.67 -4.62 16.50
C GLN A 112 4.14 -5.49 15.36
N TYR A 113 5.02 -6.33 14.80
CA TYR A 113 4.62 -7.33 13.82
C TYR A 113 3.81 -8.44 14.49
N LEU A 114 2.63 -8.75 13.97
CA LEU A 114 1.72 -9.76 14.53
C LEU A 114 1.73 -11.06 13.73
N ALA A 115 1.64 -10.99 12.40
CA ALA A 115 1.54 -12.18 11.56
C ALA A 115 2.13 -11.97 10.16
N SER A 116 2.62 -13.07 9.58
CA SER A 116 3.08 -13.19 8.20
C SER A 116 2.36 -14.33 7.51
N TYR A 117 1.63 -14.02 6.44
CA TYR A 117 1.09 -15.01 5.52
C TYR A 117 1.93 -14.96 4.25
N ARG A 118 2.67 -16.04 3.97
CA ARG A 118 3.61 -16.10 2.85
C ARG A 118 3.08 -17.03 1.76
N ASP A 119 3.46 -16.73 0.52
CA ASP A 119 3.16 -17.54 -0.67
C ASP A 119 1.67 -17.88 -0.83
N LEU A 120 0.80 -16.93 -0.45
CA LEU A 120 -0.64 -17.06 -0.55
C LEU A 120 -1.07 -17.24 -2.00
N LEU A 121 -1.92 -18.23 -2.23
CA LEU A 121 -2.57 -18.54 -3.50
C LEU A 121 -4.05 -18.19 -3.46
N VAL A 122 -4.67 -18.11 -4.63
CA VAL A 122 -6.13 -17.96 -4.72
C VAL A 122 -6.81 -19.17 -4.09
N GLY A 123 -7.74 -18.91 -3.17
CA GLY A 123 -8.47 -19.92 -2.39
C GLY A 123 -8.00 -20.02 -0.94
N ASP A 124 -6.76 -19.60 -0.64
CA ASP A 124 -6.21 -19.64 0.72
C ASP A 124 -6.97 -18.71 1.66
N THR A 125 -6.87 -18.99 2.97
CA THR A 125 -7.52 -18.19 4.01
C THR A 125 -6.50 -17.58 4.95
N VAL A 126 -6.75 -16.33 5.36
CA VAL A 126 -6.01 -15.61 6.40
C VAL A 126 -6.97 -15.14 7.48
N GLU A 127 -6.46 -14.90 8.68
CA GLU A 127 -7.24 -14.38 9.81
C GLU A 127 -6.69 -13.02 10.22
N ILE A 128 -7.53 -12.00 10.15
CA ILE A 128 -7.12 -10.62 10.41
C ILE A 128 -8.26 -9.96 11.17
N ASP A 129 -7.95 -9.43 12.37
CA ASP A 129 -8.93 -8.75 13.24
C ASP A 129 -10.13 -9.65 13.59
N ASP A 130 -9.84 -10.88 14.05
CA ASP A 130 -10.82 -11.91 14.42
C ASP A 130 -11.82 -12.28 13.29
N ARG A 131 -11.47 -11.98 12.04
CA ARG A 131 -12.25 -12.30 10.84
C ARG A 131 -11.46 -13.19 9.91
N ARG A 132 -12.16 -14.14 9.29
CA ARG A 132 -11.57 -14.99 8.27
C ARG A 132 -11.78 -14.41 6.87
N TRP A 133 -10.70 -14.35 6.12
CA TRP A 133 -10.65 -13.79 4.78
C TRP A 133 -10.14 -14.84 3.80
N GLN A 134 -10.82 -15.00 2.67
CA GLN A 134 -10.31 -15.82 1.57
C GLN A 134 -9.63 -14.95 0.51
N VAL A 135 -8.46 -15.39 0.05
CA VAL A 135 -7.79 -14.84 -1.13
C VAL A 135 -8.62 -15.15 -2.36
N ALA A 136 -9.30 -14.13 -2.89
CA ALA A 136 -10.26 -14.30 -3.97
C ALA A 136 -9.67 -14.02 -5.36
N SER A 137 -8.64 -13.17 -5.45
CA SER A 137 -7.87 -12.95 -6.68
C SER A 137 -6.52 -12.34 -6.36
N ILE A 138 -5.50 -12.69 -7.14
CA ILE A 138 -4.17 -12.07 -7.13
C ILE A 138 -3.87 -11.58 -8.54
N ASP A 139 -3.47 -10.31 -8.65
CA ASP A 139 -2.90 -9.68 -9.83
C ASP A 139 -1.48 -9.27 -9.46
N ALA A 140 -0.47 -9.84 -10.10
CA ALA A 140 0.92 -9.53 -9.78
C ALA A 140 1.31 -8.09 -10.17
N GLY A 141 0.57 -7.47 -11.09
CA GLY A 141 0.93 -6.21 -11.70
C GLY A 141 2.23 -6.31 -12.52
N ASN A 142 2.84 -5.16 -12.78
CA ASN A 142 4.11 -5.02 -13.49
C ASN A 142 4.96 -3.99 -12.76
N MET A 143 5.72 -4.47 -11.78
CA MET A 143 6.39 -3.61 -10.79
C MET A 143 7.90 -3.49 -11.02
N ASP A 144 8.48 -4.43 -11.76
CA ASP A 144 9.90 -4.45 -12.15
C ASP A 144 10.11 -3.69 -13.46
N VAL A 145 9.78 -2.39 -13.41
CA VAL A 145 9.94 -1.47 -14.53
C VAL A 145 10.76 -0.27 -14.11
N ALA A 146 11.29 0.45 -15.11
CA ALA A 146 12.00 1.69 -14.87
C ALA A 146 11.16 2.67 -14.04
N ILE A 147 11.84 3.48 -13.23
CA ILE A 147 11.21 4.59 -12.51
C ILE A 147 10.49 5.49 -13.54
N ASP A 148 9.20 5.77 -13.29
CA ASP A 148 8.28 6.52 -14.17
C ASP A 148 7.80 5.80 -15.45
N SER A 149 8.04 4.49 -15.59
CA SER A 149 7.48 3.73 -16.71
C SER A 149 5.95 3.82 -16.74
N PRO A 150 5.32 4.11 -17.90
CA PRO A 150 3.87 4.04 -18.04
C PRO A 150 3.33 2.62 -17.87
N ASP A 151 4.20 1.62 -17.98
CA ASP A 151 3.85 0.21 -17.85
C ASP A 151 3.82 -0.24 -16.37
N PHE A 152 4.16 0.65 -15.43
CA PHE A 152 4.07 0.35 -14.00
C PHE A 152 2.63 0.05 -13.60
N ALA A 153 2.40 -1.17 -13.13
CA ALA A 153 1.15 -1.59 -12.52
C ALA A 153 1.43 -2.19 -11.13
N PRO A 154 0.81 -1.70 -10.05
CA PRO A 154 1.01 -2.28 -8.73
C PRO A 154 0.30 -3.64 -8.65
N GLY A 155 0.94 -4.60 -8.00
CA GLY A 155 0.28 -5.84 -7.59
C GLY A 155 -0.91 -5.58 -6.67
N ARG A 156 -1.94 -6.43 -6.77
CA ARG A 156 -3.18 -6.34 -5.99
C ARG A 156 -3.62 -7.73 -5.53
N VAL A 157 -4.02 -7.84 -4.27
CA VAL A 157 -4.73 -9.01 -3.76
C VAL A 157 -6.10 -8.57 -3.27
N ARG A 158 -7.14 -9.33 -3.64
CA ARG A 158 -8.50 -9.10 -3.15
C ARG A 158 -8.89 -10.21 -2.20
N LEU A 159 -9.31 -9.80 -1.01
CA LEU A 159 -9.81 -10.68 0.03
C LEU A 159 -11.34 -10.61 0.06
N ARG A 160 -11.99 -11.76 0.25
CA ARG A 160 -13.43 -11.89 0.50
C ARG A 160 -13.63 -12.31 1.94
N GLU A 161 -14.45 -11.58 2.69
CA GLU A 161 -14.81 -11.95 4.06
C GLU A 161 -15.64 -13.25 4.05
N LEU A 162 -15.29 -14.19 4.93
CA LEU A 162 -16.05 -15.44 5.12
C LEU A 162 -16.94 -15.40 6.38
N GLY A 163 -16.78 -14.40 7.25
CA GLY A 163 -17.44 -14.26 8.54
C GLY A 163 -16.47 -14.36 9.73
N GLY A 164 -17.02 -14.44 10.95
CA GLY A 164 -16.25 -14.63 12.18
C GLY A 164 -15.50 -15.96 12.22
N ALA A 165 -14.33 -15.96 12.85
CA ALA A 165 -13.45 -17.13 12.98
C ALA A 165 -14.06 -18.28 13.79
#